data_AF-A0AAW3V0L3-F1
#
_entry.id   AF-A0AAW3V0L3-F1
#
_cell.length_a   1.000
_cell.length_b   1.000
_cell.length_c   1.000
_cell.angle_alpha   90.00
_cell.angle_beta   90.00
_cell.angle_gamma   90.00
#
_symmetry.space_group_name_H-M   'P 1'
#
loop_
_entity.id
_entity.type
_entity.pdbx_description
1 polymer ?
#
loop_
_entity_poly.entity_id
_entity_poly.type
_entity_poly.pdbx_seq_one_letter_code
_entity_poly.pdbx_strand_id
1 'polypeptide(L)' 'MSGEMLTCREIHRLIVERLDRTLSTEEESYVAQHIATCAGCLVFCEQMAAIRKACEALKEGRVHWDDTK' A
#
# COMPACT_ATOMS: atom_id res chain seq x y z
N MET A 1 20.81 15.69 -3.72
CA MET A 1 19.41 15.81 -3.27
C MET A 1 19.39 15.29 -1.85
N SER A 2 18.99 16.13 -0.89
CA SER A 2 19.10 15.87 0.54
C SER A 2 18.32 14.60 0.92
N GLY A 3 19.02 13.64 1.53
CA GLY A 3 18.44 12.41 2.05
C GLY A 3 17.65 12.65 3.33
N GLU A 4 16.53 13.35 3.22
CA GLU A 4 15.49 13.29 4.24
C GLU A 4 14.76 11.97 4.07
N MET A 5 14.84 11.10 5.09
CA MET A 5 13.93 9.96 5.17
C MET A 5 12.51 10.51 5.28
N LEU A 6 11.67 10.23 4.28
CA LEU A 6 10.27 10.61 4.30
C LEU A 6 9.61 10.12 5.59
N THR A 7 8.75 10.96 6.16
CA THR A 7 7.99 10.65 7.37
C THR A 7 6.98 9.55 7.11
N CYS A 8 6.51 8.86 8.16
CA CYS A 8 5.44 7.86 8.03
C CYS A 8 4.21 8.43 7.30
N ARG A 9 3.91 9.73 7.50
CA ARG A 9 2.78 10.40 6.86
C ARG A 9 2.94 10.49 5.34
N GLU A 10 4.12 10.87 4.88
CA GLU A 10 4.44 10.97 3.45
C GLU A 10 4.49 9.59 2.80
N ILE A 11 5.03 8.60 3.51
CA ILE A 11 5.05 7.21 3.04
C ILE A 11 3.65 6.62 2.96
N HIS A 12 2.77 6.85 3.94
CA HIS A 12 1.37 6.43 3.85
C HIS A 12 0.68 7.05 2.63
N ARG A 13 0.95 8.32 2.35
CA ARG A 13 0.43 8.99 1.16
C ARG A 13 0.90 8.30 -0.13
N LEU A 14 2.21 8.04 -0.27
CA LEU A 14 2.75 7.35 -1.44
C LEU A 14 2.17 5.92 -1.58
N ILE A 15 2.04 5.18 -0.48
CA ILE A 15 1.43 3.84 -0.46
C ILE A 15 -0.01 3.88 -1.00
N VAL A 16 -0.80 4.88 -0.60
CA VAL A 16 -2.17 5.06 -1.10
C VAL A 16 -2.16 5.49 -2.56
N GLU A 17 -1.34 6.48 -2.94
CA GLU A 17 -1.24 6.95 -4.33
C GLU A 17 -0.84 5.82 -5.30
N ARG A 18 -0.02 4.86 -4.85
CA ARG A 18 0.34 3.66 -5.63
C ARG A 18 -0.86 2.78 -6.02
N LEU A 19 -1.98 2.88 -5.29
CA LEU A 19 -3.21 2.19 -5.66
C LEU A 19 -3.87 2.84 -6.88
N ASP A 20 -3.75 4.15 -7.04
CA ASP A 20 -4.44 4.90 -8.09
C ASP A 20 -3.54 5.15 -9.32
N ARG A 21 -2.23 5.26 -9.10
CA ARG A 21 -1.23 5.51 -10.15
C ARG A 21 0.04 4.71 -9.93
N THR A 22 0.83 4.56 -10.99
CA THR A 22 2.20 4.08 -10.85
C THR A 22 3.05 5.15 -10.17
N LEU A 23 3.86 4.75 -9.19
CA LEU A 23 4.87 5.61 -8.59
C LEU A 23 6.11 5.70 -9.50
N SER A 24 6.83 6.81 -9.40
CA SER A 24 8.15 6.93 -10.01
C SER A 24 9.17 6.03 -9.28
N THR A 25 10.28 5.71 -9.94
CA THR A 25 11.35 4.88 -9.36
C THR A 25 11.89 5.47 -8.05
N GLU A 26 11.95 6.80 -7.94
CA GLU A 26 12.40 7.49 -6.73
C GLU A 26 11.38 7.33 -5.58
N GLU A 27 10.09 7.52 -5.87
CA GLU A 27 9.00 7.31 -4.91
C GLU A 27 8.94 5.86 -4.40
N GLU A 28 9.09 4.86 -5.29
CA GLU A 28 9.18 3.45 -4.88
C GLU A 28 10.39 3.20 -3.98
N SER A 29 11.54 3.82 -4.28
CA SER A 29 12.73 3.70 -3.45
C SER A 29 12.52 4.26 -2.04
N TYR A 30 11.84 5.41 -1.90
CA TYR A 30 11.53 5.96 -0.57
C TYR A 30 10.60 5.05 0.22
N VAL A 31 9.57 4.50 -0.42
CA VAL A 31 8.67 3.54 0.23
C VAL A 31 9.43 2.30 0.68
N ALA A 32 10.23 1.70 -0.20
CA ALA A 32 11.02 0.51 0.10
C ALA A 32 11.99 0.73 1.27
N GLN A 33 12.72 1.85 1.28
CA GLN A 33 13.65 2.18 2.36
C GLN A 33 12.92 2.36 3.70
N HIS A 34 11.80 3.08 3.71
CA HIS A 34 11.09 3.36 4.96
C HIS A 34 10.47 2.09 5.55
N ILE A 35 9.76 1.28 4.76
CA ILE A 35 9.11 0.06 5.28
C ILE A 35 10.11 -0.98 5.78
N ALA A 36 11.34 -0.99 5.24
CA ALA A 36 12.43 -1.84 5.74
C ALA A 36 12.85 -1.50 7.18
N THR A 37 12.60 -0.27 7.63
CA THR A 37 12.97 0.22 8.98
C THR A 37 11.76 0.48 9.89
N CYS A 38 10.55 0.52 9.34
CA CYS A 38 9.33 0.89 10.05
C CYS A 38 8.25 -0.18 9.86
N ALA A 39 8.13 -1.07 10.86
CA ALA A 39 7.14 -2.15 10.86
C ALA A 39 5.70 -1.64 10.71
N GLY A 40 5.39 -0.46 11.26
CA GLY A 40 4.05 0.15 11.12
C GLY A 40 3.71 0.47 9.67
N CYS A 41 4.65 1.04 8.92
CA CYS A 41 4.44 1.34 7.49
C CYS A 41 4.43 0.07 6.63
N LEU A 42 5.19 -0.97 7.02
CA LEU A 42 5.10 -2.29 6.37
C LEU A 42 3.68 -2.87 6.51
N VAL A 43 3.14 -2.92 7.73
CA VAL A 43 1.78 -3.41 7.99
C VAL A 43 0.75 -2.58 7.23
N PHE A 44 0.88 -1.26 7.21
CA PHE A 44 -0.01 -0.40 6.44
C PHE A 44 0.03 -0.72 4.93
N CYS A 45 1.23 -0.93 4.38
CA CYS A 45 1.41 -1.35 2.99
C CYS A 45 0.70 -2.68 2.69
N GLU A 46 0.84 -3.67 3.58
CA GLU A 46 0.18 -4.97 3.45
C GLU A 46 -1.35 -4.86 3.54
N GLN A 47 -1.87 -4.03 4.45
CA GLN A 47 -3.30 -3.77 4.58
C GLN A 47 -3.88 -3.18 3.29
N MET A 48 -3.22 -2.18 2.70
CA MET A 48 -3.68 -1.57 1.46
C MET A 48 -3.66 -2.58 0.29
N ALA A 49 -2.64 -3.43 0.22
CA ALA A 49 -2.57 -4.50 -0.77
C ALA A 49 -3.68 -5.55 -0.59
N ALA A 50 -4.00 -5.92 0.65
CA ALA A 50 -5.09 -6.85 0.96
C ALA A 50 -6.46 -6.28 0.54
N ILE A 51 -6.74 -5.02 0.88
CA ILE A 51 -7.97 -4.32 0.47
C ILE A 51 -8.07 -4.28 -1.05
N ARG A 52 -6.99 -3.93 -1.76
CA ARG A 52 -6.98 -3.89 -3.22
C ARG A 52 -7.32 -5.25 -3.83
N LYS A 53 -6.70 -6.33 -3.35
CA LYS A 53 -6.99 -7.69 -3.81
C LYS A 53 -8.44 -8.10 -3.55
N ALA A 54 -9.00 -7.73 -2.40
CA ALA A 54 -10.41 -7.98 -2.09
C ALA A 54 -11.34 -7.24 -3.06
N CYS A 55 -11.08 -5.95 -3.31
CA CYS A 55 -11.83 -5.15 -4.29
C CYS A 55 -11.73 -5.73 -5.72
N GLU A 56 -10.56 -6.20 -6.14
CA GLU A 56 -10.37 -6.86 -7.43
C GLU A 56 -11.15 -8.18 -7.50
N ALA A 57 -11.11 -8.99 -6.44
CA ALA A 57 -11.91 -10.21 -6.37
C ALA A 57 -13.41 -9.92 -6.44
N LEU A 58 -13.89 -8.87 -5.78
CA LEU A 58 -15.28 -8.42 -5.86
C LEU A 58 -15.64 -8.01 -7.30
N LYS A 59 -14.79 -7.21 -7.93
CA LYS A 59 -14.98 -6.76 -9.32
C LYS A 59 -15.03 -7.93 -10.31
N GLU A 60 -14.25 -8.97 -10.07
CA GLU A 60 -14.19 -10.17 -10.91
C GLU A 60 -15.26 -11.22 -10.56
N GLY A 61 -16.13 -10.96 -9.57
CA GLY A 61 -17.17 -11.91 -9.16
C GLY A 61 -16.61 -13.17 -8.50
N ARG A 62 -15.37 -13.13 -7.99
CA ARG A 62 -14.69 -14.27 -7.35
C ARG A 62 -14.96 -14.39 -5.85
N VAL A 63 -15.71 -13.47 -5.27
CA VAL A 63 -16.05 -13.48 -3.85
C VAL A 63 -17.38 -14.19 -3.65
N HIS A 64 -17.33 -15.32 -2.93
CA HIS A 64 -18.51 -15.95 -2.38
C HIS A 64 -18.67 -15.48 -0.94
N TRP A 65 -19.72 -14.69 -0.68
CA TRP A 65 -20.14 -14.38 0.67
C TRP A 65 -21.05 -15.52 1.13
N ASP A 66 -20.64 -16.22 2.19
CA ASP A 66 -21.53 -17.16 2.86
C ASP A 66 -22.44 -16.36 3.80
N ASP A 67 -23.69 -16.19 3.38
CA ASP A 67 -24.73 -15.47 4.13
C ASP A 67 -25.35 -16.35 5.23
N THR A 68 -24.64 -17.36 5.76
CA THR A 68 -25.12 -18.12 6.92
C THR A 68 -25.13 -17.24 8.17
N LYS A 69 -26.33 -16.72 8.48
CA LYS A 69 -26.70 -16.25 9.81
C LYS A 69 -27.04 -17.42 10.74
#